data_AF-A0A5B9WGW2-F1
#
_entry.id   AF-A0A5B9WGW2-F1
#
_cell.length_a   1.000
_cell.length_b   1.000
_cell.length_c   1.000
_cell.angle_alpha   90.00
_cell.angle_beta   90.00
_cell.angle_gamma   90.00
#
_symmetry.space_group_name_H-M   'P 1'
#
loop_
_entity.id
_entity.type
_entity.pdbx_description
1 polymer ?
#
loop_
_entity_poly.entity_id
_entity_poly.type
_entity_poly.pdbx_seq_one_letter_code
_entity_poly.pdbx_strand_id
1 'polypeptide(L)'
;MLTIQERISFNGLRTDFYKSARMLYLQDQLWTGSMLFGYAIESILKQTLLELGNKKHKLQHSHDLKLLFNSCKEKGVFNDVNVPDDFIDFSNSLFQMRYPSTVIKESHKAYDRNSIIGLQKTYLFCYDDLFQQLDESLYKFTVDHYSSSILKIFAGINDSDKLYGLYFNCPVLKKYDKYKKMTHSFFPENKSALKLLENDANYFWTDGSNYNIYAGLEYYSQSEELSRFKFPGKVHRDKNGNITAFEF
;
A
#
# COMPACT_ATOMS: atom_id res chain seq x y z
N MET A 1 21.52 1.39 -11.43
CA MET A 1 20.85 0.14 -11.05
C MET A 1 21.41 -0.28 -9.70
N LEU A 2 20.55 -0.73 -8.79
CA LEU A 2 20.96 -1.18 -7.47
C LEU A 2 21.58 -2.58 -7.53
N THR A 3 22.44 -2.88 -6.58
CA THR A 3 22.95 -4.23 -6.30
C THR A 3 21.85 -5.10 -5.68
N ILE A 4 22.03 -6.42 -5.74
CA ILE A 4 21.13 -7.39 -5.09
C ILE A 4 21.01 -7.10 -3.59
N GLN A 5 22.12 -6.79 -2.91
CA GLN A 5 22.11 -6.52 -1.47
C GLN A 5 21.29 -5.27 -1.14
N GLU A 6 21.41 -4.21 -1.93
CA GLU A 6 20.60 -3.00 -1.77
C GLU A 6 19.11 -3.29 -1.98
N ARG A 7 18.75 -4.09 -3.00
CA ARG A 7 17.36 -4.53 -3.22
C ARG A 7 16.81 -5.31 -2.03
N ILE A 8 17.60 -6.25 -1.49
CA ILE A 8 17.22 -7.03 -0.30
C ILE A 8 16.98 -6.10 0.90
N SER A 9 17.83 -5.10 1.10
CA SER A 9 17.68 -4.10 2.17
C SER A 9 16.42 -3.25 2.00
N PHE A 10 16.17 -2.71 0.81
CA PHE A 10 14.94 -1.97 0.50
C PHE A 10 13.70 -2.84 0.74
N ASN A 11 13.69 -4.07 0.22
CA ASN A 11 12.59 -4.98 0.36
C ASN A 11 12.35 -5.35 1.84
N GLY A 12 13.40 -5.61 2.62
CA GLY A 12 13.30 -5.81 4.07
C GLY A 12 12.61 -4.66 4.78
N LEU A 13 13.18 -3.46 4.65
CA LEU A 13 12.67 -2.26 5.30
C LEU A 13 11.19 -2.00 4.93
N ARG A 14 10.88 -2.05 3.64
CA ARG A 14 9.52 -1.88 3.13
C ARG A 14 8.55 -2.91 3.69
N THR A 15 8.94 -4.18 3.68
CA THR A 15 8.10 -5.28 4.16
C THR A 15 7.78 -5.11 5.64
N ASP A 16 8.77 -4.70 6.44
CA ASP A 16 8.60 -4.52 7.88
C ASP A 16 7.70 -3.31 8.18
N PHE A 17 7.85 -2.21 7.45
CA PHE A 17 6.93 -1.06 7.54
C PHE A 17 5.50 -1.45 7.19
N TYR A 18 5.30 -2.13 6.06
CA TYR A 18 3.97 -2.55 5.62
C TYR A 18 3.31 -3.49 6.64
N LYS A 19 4.01 -4.52 7.14
CA LYS A 19 3.47 -5.44 8.15
C LYS A 19 3.10 -4.72 9.44
N SER A 20 3.99 -3.85 9.91
CA SER A 20 3.77 -3.08 11.15
C SER A 20 2.59 -2.12 10.99
N ALA A 21 2.46 -1.47 9.82
CA ALA A 21 1.35 -0.58 9.50
C ALA A 21 -0.01 -1.29 9.60
N ARG A 22 -0.12 -2.48 8.98
CA ARG A 22 -1.33 -3.31 9.05
C ARG A 22 -1.68 -3.69 10.48
N MET A 23 -0.69 -4.16 11.26
CA MET A 23 -0.91 -4.56 12.65
C MET A 23 -1.46 -3.40 13.49
N LEU A 24 -0.88 -2.20 13.33
CA LEU A 24 -1.35 -0.99 14.01
C LEU A 24 -2.76 -0.60 13.58
N TYR A 25 -3.09 -0.69 12.28
CA TYR A 25 -4.45 -0.43 11.79
C TYR A 25 -5.49 -1.33 12.44
N LEU A 26 -5.17 -2.62 12.61
CA LEU A 26 -6.05 -3.60 13.22
C LEU A 26 -6.19 -3.42 14.73
N GLN A 27 -5.18 -2.82 15.38
CA GLN A 27 -5.18 -2.44 16.80
C GLN A 27 -5.74 -1.02 17.05
N ASP A 28 -6.47 -0.44 16.09
CA ASP A 28 -7.03 0.92 16.18
C ASP A 28 -6.00 2.05 16.29
N GLN A 29 -4.72 1.78 16.04
CA GLN A 29 -3.64 2.76 15.99
C GLN A 29 -3.51 3.38 14.59
N LEU A 30 -4.62 3.91 14.05
CA LEU A 30 -4.76 4.28 12.64
C LEU A 30 -3.75 5.34 12.17
N TRP A 31 -3.45 6.34 13.00
CA TRP A 31 -2.49 7.40 12.67
C TRP A 31 -1.08 6.85 12.46
N THR A 32 -0.59 6.10 13.45
CA THR A 32 0.72 5.46 13.39
C THR A 32 0.80 4.43 12.27
N GLY A 33 -0.28 3.65 12.08
CA GLY A 33 -0.39 2.73 10.96
C GLY A 33 -0.27 3.44 9.61
N SER A 34 -0.95 4.59 9.44
CA SER A 34 -0.92 5.35 8.18
C SER A 34 0.46 5.94 7.90
N MET A 35 1.17 6.39 8.93
CA MET A 35 2.55 6.84 8.80
C MET A 35 3.48 5.71 8.33
N LEU A 36 3.33 4.50 8.89
CA LEU A 36 4.12 3.34 8.48
C LEU A 36 3.78 2.87 7.05
N PHE A 37 2.52 2.97 6.62
CA PHE A 37 2.19 2.79 5.21
C PHE A 37 2.89 3.81 4.32
N GLY A 38 2.94 5.07 4.74
CA GLY A 38 3.69 6.13 4.05
C GLY A 38 5.17 5.76 3.86
N TYR A 39 5.84 5.25 4.89
CA TYR A 39 7.23 4.77 4.78
C TYR A 39 7.37 3.56 3.85
N ALA A 40 6.42 2.63 3.87
CA ALA A 40 6.43 1.47 2.97
C ALA A 40 6.33 1.91 1.50
N ILE A 41 5.40 2.84 1.20
CA ILE A 41 5.22 3.43 -0.14
C ILE A 41 6.47 4.22 -0.54
N GLU A 42 6.97 5.11 0.32
CA GLU A 42 8.17 5.90 0.08
C GLU A 42 9.35 5.01 -0.31
N SER A 43 9.54 3.89 0.40
CA SER A 43 10.60 2.94 0.13
C SER A 43 10.50 2.33 -1.28
N ILE A 44 9.30 1.96 -1.76
CA ILE A 44 9.10 1.51 -3.16
C ILE A 44 9.50 2.61 -4.14
N LEU A 45 9.00 3.82 -3.94
CA LEU A 45 9.22 4.92 -4.87
C LEU A 45 10.70 5.29 -4.96
N LYS A 46 11.40 5.35 -3.82
CA LYS A 46 12.84 5.64 -3.78
C LYS A 46 13.67 4.53 -4.39
N GLN A 47 13.37 3.26 -4.10
CA GLN A 47 14.02 2.13 -4.76
C GLN A 47 13.87 2.26 -6.29
N THR A 48 12.66 2.51 -6.76
CA THR A 48 12.36 2.66 -8.21
C THR A 48 13.16 3.80 -8.84
N LEU A 49 13.21 4.96 -8.19
CA LEU A 49 14.00 6.09 -8.68
C LEU A 49 15.50 5.75 -8.76
N LEU A 50 16.04 5.03 -7.78
CA LEU A 50 17.45 4.58 -7.80
C LEU A 50 17.72 3.59 -8.93
N GLU A 51 16.79 2.66 -9.18
CA GLU A 51 16.87 1.72 -10.30
C GLU A 51 16.87 2.44 -11.65
N LEU A 52 16.06 3.50 -11.78
CA LEU A 52 16.02 4.43 -12.92
C LEU A 52 17.27 5.33 -13.04
N GLY A 53 18.31 5.09 -12.22
CA GLY A 53 19.55 5.85 -12.23
C GLY A 53 19.42 7.27 -11.64
N ASN A 54 18.31 7.58 -10.98
CA ASN A 54 18.09 8.89 -10.38
C ASN A 54 18.85 9.04 -9.06
N LYS A 55 20.13 9.40 -9.18
CA LYS A 55 21.00 9.74 -8.04
C LYS A 55 20.85 11.19 -7.58
N LYS A 56 19.83 11.94 -8.06
CA LYS A 56 19.63 13.33 -7.63
C LYS A 56 19.28 13.35 -6.14
N HIS A 57 20.18 13.91 -5.35
CA HIS A 57 20.07 14.07 -3.90
C HIS A 57 18.69 14.60 -3.48
N LYS A 58 18.16 15.62 -4.19
CA LYS A 58 16.88 16.26 -3.85
C LYS A 58 15.69 15.29 -3.76
N LEU A 59 15.58 14.33 -4.70
CA LEU A 59 14.46 13.38 -4.67
C LEU A 59 14.68 12.25 -3.66
N GLN A 60 15.93 11.79 -3.49
CA GLN A 60 16.26 10.77 -2.51
C GLN A 60 16.00 11.22 -1.06
N HIS A 61 16.16 12.52 -0.79
CA HIS A 61 15.85 13.13 0.51
C HIS A 61 14.44 13.72 0.59
N SER A 62 13.65 13.66 -0.49
CA SER A 62 12.24 14.06 -0.43
C SER A 62 11.46 13.02 0.37
N HIS A 63 10.47 13.50 1.09
CA HIS A 63 9.47 12.67 1.77
C HIS A 63 8.07 12.91 1.22
N ASP A 64 7.94 13.66 0.12
CA ASP A 64 6.66 13.94 -0.52
C ASP A 64 6.30 12.77 -1.44
N LEU A 65 5.32 11.95 -1.01
CA LEU A 65 4.92 10.74 -1.73
C LEU A 65 4.38 11.07 -3.12
N LYS A 66 3.62 12.17 -3.25
CA LYS A 66 3.06 12.60 -4.54
C LYS A 66 4.16 12.96 -5.52
N LEU A 67 5.14 13.76 -5.07
CA LEU A 67 6.29 14.15 -5.88
C LEU A 67 7.09 12.92 -6.33
N LEU A 68 7.35 11.99 -5.41
CA LEU A 68 8.09 10.76 -5.70
C LEU A 68 7.33 9.87 -6.70
N PHE A 69 6.02 9.70 -6.52
CA PHE A 69 5.17 8.89 -7.40
C PHE A 69 5.11 9.46 -8.81
N ASN A 70 4.84 10.76 -8.95
CA ASN A 70 4.80 11.43 -10.25
C ASN A 70 6.17 11.36 -10.95
N SER A 71 7.27 11.50 -10.20
CA SER A 71 8.62 11.36 -10.75
C SER A 71 8.90 9.96 -11.32
N CYS A 72 8.28 8.92 -10.77
CA CYS A 72 8.36 7.56 -11.31
C CYS A 72 7.51 7.40 -12.57
N LYS A 73 6.28 7.93 -12.56
CA LYS A 73 5.36 7.92 -13.73
C LYS A 73 5.93 8.66 -14.93
N GLU A 74 6.50 9.84 -14.72
CA GLU A 74 7.19 10.62 -15.76
C GLU A 74 8.36 9.85 -16.40
N LYS A 75 8.94 8.90 -15.67
CA LYS A 75 10.01 8.02 -16.14
C LYS A 75 9.51 6.70 -16.73
N GLY A 76 8.20 6.54 -16.89
CA GLY A 76 7.58 5.37 -17.52
C GLY A 76 7.31 4.19 -16.57
N VAL A 77 7.48 4.35 -15.25
CA VAL A 77 7.19 3.31 -14.26
C VAL A 77 5.92 3.66 -13.48
N PHE A 78 5.13 2.67 -13.06
CA PHE A 78 3.83 2.85 -12.39
C PHE A 78 2.71 3.44 -13.27
N ASN A 79 2.82 3.34 -14.59
CA ASN A 79 1.72 3.71 -15.49
C ASN A 79 0.53 2.75 -15.41
N ASP A 80 0.76 1.53 -14.93
CA ASP A 80 -0.25 0.51 -14.65
C ASP A 80 -0.82 0.57 -13.22
N VAL A 81 -0.37 1.52 -12.40
CA VAL A 81 -0.93 1.77 -11.06
C VAL A 81 -2.15 2.67 -11.17
N ASN A 82 -3.31 2.07 -10.99
CA ASN A 82 -4.65 2.67 -11.03
C ASN A 82 -5.14 2.93 -9.61
N VAL A 83 -4.70 4.05 -9.05
CA VAL A 83 -5.15 4.55 -7.74
C VAL A 83 -5.69 5.97 -7.91
N PRO A 84 -6.78 6.37 -7.23
CA PRO A 84 -7.24 7.74 -7.26
C PRO A 84 -6.16 8.71 -6.77
N ASP A 85 -5.94 9.82 -7.48
CA ASP A 85 -4.98 10.86 -7.08
C ASP A 85 -5.26 11.39 -5.67
N ASP A 86 -6.54 11.47 -5.29
CA ASP A 86 -6.98 11.89 -3.96
C ASP A 86 -6.46 10.95 -2.84
N PHE A 87 -6.29 9.65 -3.12
CA PHE A 87 -5.77 8.71 -2.14
C PHE A 87 -4.25 8.85 -1.96
N ILE A 88 -3.51 9.16 -3.02
CA ILE A 88 -2.08 9.49 -2.92
C ILE A 88 -1.90 10.78 -2.12
N ASP A 89 -2.75 11.78 -2.38
CA ASP A 89 -2.75 13.03 -1.64
C ASP A 89 -3.07 12.85 -0.16
N PHE A 90 -4.11 12.06 0.14
CA PHE A 90 -4.47 11.68 1.50
C PHE A 90 -3.31 10.98 2.22
N SER A 91 -2.70 9.97 1.57
CA SER A 91 -1.57 9.22 2.10
C SER A 91 -0.36 10.12 2.35
N ASN A 92 -0.09 11.06 1.44
CA ASN A 92 0.98 12.03 1.60
C ASN A 92 0.73 12.97 2.78
N SER A 93 -0.48 13.52 2.93
CA SER A 93 -0.80 14.42 4.03
C SER A 93 -0.67 13.73 5.38
N LEU A 94 -1.20 12.52 5.54
CA LEU A 94 -1.01 11.71 6.75
C LEU A 94 0.46 11.42 7.02
N PHE A 95 1.23 11.09 5.98
CA PHE A 95 2.66 10.82 6.12
C PHE A 95 3.44 12.08 6.52
N GLN A 96 3.09 13.26 5.98
CA GLN A 96 3.72 14.52 6.34
C GLN A 96 3.45 14.88 7.80
N MET A 97 2.29 14.53 8.37
CA MET A 97 1.91 14.83 9.76
C MET A 97 2.76 14.13 10.83
N ARG A 98 3.72 13.28 10.45
CA ARG A 98 4.73 12.73 11.37
C ARG A 98 5.58 13.80 12.08
N TYR A 99 5.61 15.02 11.56
CA TYR A 99 6.25 16.16 12.22
C TYR A 99 5.17 17.10 12.78
N PRO A 100 5.21 17.46 14.08
CA PRO A 100 4.24 18.38 14.65
C PRO A 100 4.15 19.72 13.90
N SER A 101 5.26 20.19 13.35
CA SER A 101 5.36 21.44 12.60
C SER A 101 4.59 21.43 11.28
N THR A 102 4.27 20.26 10.72
CA THR A 102 3.54 20.14 9.44
C THR A 102 2.05 19.89 9.64
N VAL A 103 1.62 19.51 10.85
CA VAL A 103 0.20 19.18 11.13
C VAL A 103 -0.72 20.32 10.76
N ILE A 104 -0.43 21.54 11.24
CA ILE A 104 -1.23 22.72 10.94
C ILE A 104 -1.31 22.97 9.43
N LYS A 105 -0.16 22.86 8.73
CA LYS A 105 -0.08 23.05 7.28
C LYS A 105 -0.90 22.02 6.51
N GLU A 106 -0.82 20.75 6.88
CA GLU A 106 -1.56 19.68 6.20
C GLU A 106 -3.05 19.74 6.53
N SER A 107 -3.43 20.14 7.74
CA SER A 107 -4.83 20.42 8.10
C SER A 107 -5.41 21.58 7.29
N HIS A 108 -4.65 22.67 7.08
CA HIS A 108 -5.06 23.76 6.21
C HIS A 108 -5.21 23.30 4.75
N LYS A 109 -4.25 22.53 4.22
CA LYS A 109 -4.37 21.97 2.86
C LYS A 109 -5.61 21.08 2.71
N ALA A 110 -5.92 20.27 3.71
CA ALA A 110 -7.11 19.44 3.69
C ALA A 110 -8.38 20.29 3.71
N TYR A 111 -8.43 21.32 4.56
CA TYR A 111 -9.51 22.30 4.58
C TYR A 111 -9.68 23.01 3.22
N ASP A 112 -8.58 23.48 2.61
CA ASP A 112 -8.60 24.15 1.31
C ASP A 112 -9.08 23.23 0.17
N ARG A 113 -8.82 21.93 0.30
CA ARG A 113 -9.31 20.89 -0.61
C ARG A 113 -10.74 20.45 -0.31
N ASN A 114 -11.37 21.02 0.72
CA ASN A 114 -12.60 20.55 1.34
C ASN A 114 -12.58 19.04 1.62
N SER A 115 -11.45 18.51 2.05
CA SER A 115 -11.26 17.10 2.36
C SER A 115 -11.20 16.93 3.87
N ILE A 116 -12.01 16.03 4.42
CA ILE A 116 -11.92 15.65 5.82
C ILE A 116 -10.85 14.55 5.91
N ILE A 117 -9.78 14.82 6.66
CA ILE A 117 -8.83 13.77 7.06
C ILE A 117 -9.50 12.91 8.15
N GLY A 118 -10.43 12.07 7.73
CA GLY A 118 -10.95 10.99 8.55
C GLY A 118 -10.01 9.80 8.48
N LEU A 119 -9.83 9.06 9.56
CA LEU A 119 -9.20 7.75 9.53
C LEU A 119 -10.25 6.70 9.82
N GLN A 120 -10.30 5.68 8.97
CA GLN A 120 -11.20 4.55 9.14
C GLN A 120 -10.43 3.26 8.87
N LYS A 121 -10.79 2.18 9.59
CA LYS A 121 -10.18 0.85 9.37
C LYS A 121 -10.29 0.40 7.92
N THR A 122 -11.35 0.79 7.22
CA THR A 122 -11.60 0.47 5.81
C THR A 122 -10.52 0.98 4.86
N TYR A 123 -9.77 2.03 5.23
CA TYR A 123 -8.64 2.51 4.42
C TYR A 123 -7.44 1.57 4.39
N LEU A 124 -7.39 0.59 5.30
CA LEU A 124 -6.43 -0.51 5.23
C LEU A 124 -6.45 -1.18 3.84
N PHE A 125 -7.64 -1.38 3.26
CA PHE A 125 -7.78 -2.03 1.96
C PHE A 125 -7.27 -1.18 0.80
N CYS A 126 -7.40 0.15 0.91
CA CYS A 126 -6.86 1.07 -0.09
C CYS A 126 -5.32 1.08 -0.06
N TYR A 127 -4.73 1.04 1.14
CA TYR A 127 -3.28 0.89 1.30
C TYR A 127 -2.76 -0.44 0.80
N ASP A 128 -3.47 -1.53 1.09
CA ASP A 128 -3.14 -2.87 0.59
C ASP A 128 -3.11 -2.89 -0.94
N ASP A 129 -4.14 -2.36 -1.59
CA ASP A 129 -4.25 -2.30 -3.05
C ASP A 129 -3.14 -1.44 -3.66
N LEU A 130 -2.92 -0.22 -3.16
CA LEU A 130 -1.84 0.64 -3.63
C LEU A 130 -0.46 -0.02 -3.48
N PHE A 131 -0.16 -0.57 -2.28
CA PHE A 131 1.10 -1.25 -2.03
C PHE A 131 1.32 -2.40 -3.00
N GLN A 132 0.27 -3.17 -3.27
CA GLN A 132 0.31 -4.29 -4.17
C GLN A 132 0.57 -3.86 -5.63
N GLN A 133 -0.18 -2.89 -6.13
CA GLN A 133 0.01 -2.37 -7.49
C GLN A 133 1.43 -1.81 -7.68
N LEU A 134 1.96 -1.10 -6.68
CA LEU A 134 3.33 -0.60 -6.68
C LEU A 134 4.37 -1.74 -6.65
N ASP A 135 4.20 -2.75 -5.80
CA ASP A 135 5.11 -3.90 -5.71
C ASP A 135 5.16 -4.69 -7.03
N GLU A 136 4.00 -4.92 -7.63
CA GLU A 136 3.87 -5.60 -8.92
C GLU A 136 4.58 -4.84 -10.04
N SER A 137 4.35 -3.54 -10.11
CA SER A 137 4.94 -2.70 -11.13
C SER A 137 6.47 -2.62 -10.98
N LEU A 138 6.95 -2.51 -9.74
CA LEU A 138 8.39 -2.57 -9.45
C LEU A 138 8.99 -3.92 -9.86
N TYR A 139 8.31 -5.03 -9.53
CA TYR A 139 8.75 -6.37 -9.94
C TYR A 139 8.80 -6.53 -11.45
N LYS A 140 7.77 -6.09 -12.19
CA LYS A 140 7.78 -6.11 -13.67
C LYS A 140 8.92 -5.29 -14.23
N PHE A 141 9.23 -4.16 -13.61
CA PHE A 141 10.30 -3.26 -14.04
C PHE A 141 11.70 -3.83 -13.79
N THR A 142 11.94 -4.43 -12.62
CA THR A 142 13.28 -4.98 -12.27
C THR A 142 13.49 -6.41 -12.74
N VAL A 143 12.41 -7.17 -12.94
CA VAL A 143 12.42 -8.62 -13.20
C VAL A 143 13.23 -9.38 -12.14
N ASP A 144 13.28 -8.84 -10.92
CA ASP A 144 14.06 -9.36 -9.81
C ASP A 144 13.14 -9.66 -8.63
N HIS A 145 13.11 -10.94 -8.24
CA HIS A 145 12.31 -11.44 -7.14
C HIS A 145 12.68 -10.80 -5.79
N TYR A 146 13.92 -10.33 -5.61
CA TYR A 146 14.33 -9.55 -4.44
C TYR A 146 13.70 -8.17 -4.38
N SER A 147 13.04 -7.70 -5.44
CA SER A 147 12.31 -6.43 -5.45
C SER A 147 10.85 -6.56 -5.03
N SER A 148 10.30 -7.79 -4.91
CA SER A 148 8.89 -7.99 -4.52
C SER A 148 8.76 -8.31 -3.04
N SER A 149 8.11 -7.40 -2.30
CA SER A 149 7.70 -7.62 -0.92
C SER A 149 6.58 -8.62 -0.79
N ILE A 150 5.65 -8.69 -1.76
CA ILE A 150 4.60 -9.72 -1.74
C ILE A 150 5.22 -11.11 -1.79
N LEU A 151 6.19 -11.31 -2.68
CA LEU A 151 6.91 -12.57 -2.78
C LEU A 151 7.71 -12.86 -1.51
N LYS A 152 8.37 -11.86 -0.92
CA LYS A 152 9.08 -12.04 0.36
C LYS A 152 8.14 -12.39 1.51
N ILE A 153 6.95 -11.79 1.56
CA ILE A 153 5.91 -12.13 2.54
C ILE A 153 5.50 -13.59 2.36
N PHE A 154 5.30 -14.02 1.11
CA PHE A 154 4.98 -15.40 0.78
C PHE A 154 6.11 -16.37 1.19
N ALA A 155 7.36 -16.05 0.87
CA ALA A 155 8.51 -16.89 1.20
C ALA A 155 8.85 -16.93 2.71
N GLY A 156 8.36 -15.98 3.49
CA GLY A 156 8.58 -15.91 4.94
C GLY A 156 7.63 -16.75 5.78
N ILE A 157 6.77 -17.56 5.16
CA ILE A 157 5.68 -18.26 5.84
C ILE A 157 6.16 -19.46 6.69
N ASN A 158 7.36 -19.99 6.47
CA ASN A 158 7.89 -21.10 7.26
C ASN A 158 8.30 -20.75 8.71
N ASP A 159 8.36 -19.48 9.11
CA ASP A 159 8.63 -19.11 10.50
C ASP A 159 7.37 -19.27 11.34
N SER A 160 7.44 -20.07 12.40
CA SER A 160 6.37 -20.23 13.41
C SER A 160 5.89 -18.90 14.01
N ASP A 161 6.77 -17.89 14.05
CA ASP A 161 6.48 -16.53 14.53
C ASP A 161 5.80 -15.62 13.49
N LYS A 162 5.65 -16.08 12.24
CA LYS A 162 5.11 -15.29 11.11
C LYS A 162 3.71 -15.71 10.67
N LEU A 163 3.04 -16.61 11.40
CA LEU A 163 1.63 -16.96 11.20
C LEU A 163 0.70 -15.74 11.19
N TYR A 164 0.95 -14.75 12.06
CA TYR A 164 0.24 -13.46 12.03
C TYR A 164 0.39 -12.75 10.67
N GLY A 165 1.59 -12.75 10.09
CA GLY A 165 1.85 -12.18 8.77
C GLY A 165 1.13 -12.90 7.62
N LEU A 166 0.74 -14.15 7.81
CA LEU A 166 -0.03 -14.94 6.84
C LEU A 166 -1.51 -14.57 6.88
N TYR A 167 -2.10 -14.55 8.08
CA TYR A 167 -3.51 -14.22 8.28
C TYR A 167 -3.87 -12.80 7.85
N PHE A 168 -2.93 -11.85 7.98
CA PHE A 168 -3.19 -10.47 7.60
C PHE A 168 -3.05 -10.21 6.10
N ASN A 169 -2.31 -11.02 5.32
CA ASN A 169 -2.08 -10.73 3.89
C ASN A 169 -2.91 -11.59 2.93
N CYS A 170 -3.67 -12.57 3.44
CA CYS A 170 -4.48 -13.53 2.65
C CYS A 170 -5.34 -12.95 1.51
N PRO A 171 -5.99 -11.77 1.62
CA PRO A 171 -6.80 -11.23 0.52
C PRO A 171 -5.98 -10.87 -0.73
N VAL A 172 -4.78 -10.31 -0.54
CA VAL A 172 -3.84 -10.01 -1.63
C VAL A 172 -3.26 -11.30 -2.20
N LEU A 173 -3.01 -12.29 -1.33
CA LEU A 173 -2.41 -13.57 -1.69
C LEU A 173 -3.33 -14.46 -2.55
N LYS A 174 -4.66 -14.35 -2.41
CA LYS A 174 -5.65 -15.15 -3.15
C LYS A 174 -5.86 -14.72 -4.61
N LYS A 175 -5.49 -13.49 -4.99
CA LYS A 175 -5.74 -12.96 -6.35
C LYS A 175 -4.74 -13.46 -7.40
N TYR A 176 -3.69 -14.18 -7.02
CA TYR A 176 -2.51 -14.33 -7.87
C TYR A 176 -1.87 -15.72 -7.82
N ASP A 177 -2.40 -16.65 -8.62
CA ASP A 177 -1.75 -17.93 -8.94
C ASP A 177 -0.28 -17.77 -9.36
N LYS A 178 0.07 -16.61 -9.95
CA LYS A 178 1.45 -16.27 -10.30
C LYS A 178 2.39 -16.30 -9.08
N TYR A 179 1.98 -15.78 -7.92
CA TYR A 179 2.85 -15.74 -6.74
C TYR A 179 2.99 -17.13 -6.12
N LYS A 180 1.94 -17.96 -6.21
CA LYS A 180 2.05 -19.39 -5.85
C LYS A 180 3.09 -20.10 -6.68
N LYS A 181 3.02 -19.96 -8.01
CA LYS A 181 4.01 -20.53 -8.95
C LYS A 181 5.42 -19.99 -8.66
N MET A 182 5.55 -18.67 -8.51
CA MET A 182 6.84 -18.04 -8.23
C MET A 182 7.46 -18.53 -6.93
N THR A 183 6.69 -18.69 -5.85
CA THR A 183 7.27 -19.24 -4.62
C THR A 183 7.65 -20.70 -4.77
N HIS A 184 6.83 -21.53 -5.44
CA HIS A 184 7.26 -22.90 -5.77
C HIS A 184 8.60 -22.91 -6.51
N SER A 185 8.82 -21.97 -7.44
CA SER A 185 10.04 -21.88 -8.23
C SER A 185 11.24 -21.31 -7.47
N PHE A 186 11.05 -20.27 -6.67
CA PHE A 186 12.15 -19.53 -6.02
C PHE A 186 12.43 -19.97 -4.59
N PHE A 187 11.45 -20.55 -3.89
CA PHE A 187 11.55 -20.95 -2.49
C PHE A 187 10.88 -22.33 -2.24
N PRO A 188 11.35 -23.40 -2.90
CA PRO A 188 10.75 -24.74 -2.83
C PRO A 188 10.73 -25.36 -1.42
N GLU A 189 11.55 -24.86 -0.50
CA GLU A 189 11.61 -25.24 0.91
C GLU A 189 10.38 -24.79 1.72
N ASN A 190 9.58 -23.85 1.21
CA ASN A 190 8.38 -23.31 1.89
C ASN A 190 7.13 -24.19 1.81
N LYS A 191 7.28 -25.49 2.07
CA LYS A 191 6.21 -26.49 1.88
C LYS A 191 4.95 -26.24 2.70
N SER A 192 5.05 -25.73 3.92
CA SER A 192 3.87 -25.43 4.77
C SER A 192 3.10 -24.22 4.25
N ALA A 193 3.80 -23.21 3.74
CA ALA A 193 3.23 -22.06 3.07
C ALA A 193 2.42 -22.44 1.83
N LEU A 194 3.03 -23.27 1.01
CA LEU A 194 2.46 -23.75 -0.25
C LEU A 194 1.22 -24.59 0.04
N LYS A 195 1.26 -25.45 1.07
CA LYS A 195 0.11 -26.24 1.54
C LYS A 195 -1.05 -25.38 2.07
N LEU A 196 -0.76 -24.28 2.78
CA LEU A 196 -1.80 -23.34 3.24
C LEU A 196 -2.53 -22.65 2.08
N LEU A 197 -1.88 -22.52 0.93
CA LEU A 197 -2.45 -21.94 -0.30
C LEU A 197 -3.09 -22.99 -1.22
N GLU A 198 -2.92 -24.27 -0.90
CA GLU A 198 -3.61 -25.39 -1.56
C GLU A 198 -4.95 -25.70 -0.89
N ASN A 199 -5.12 -25.35 0.40
CA ASN A 199 -6.40 -25.46 1.09
C ASN A 199 -7.34 -24.32 0.65
N ASP A 200 -8.43 -24.66 -0.03
CA ASP A 200 -9.47 -23.71 -0.41
C ASP A 200 -10.02 -22.96 0.82
N ALA A 201 -9.99 -21.64 0.70
CA ALA A 201 -10.72 -20.54 1.38
C ALA A 201 -11.39 -20.66 2.77
N ASN A 202 -11.23 -21.72 3.57
CA ASN A 202 -11.95 -21.89 4.85
C ASN A 202 -11.16 -21.42 6.09
N TYR A 203 -10.35 -20.38 5.95
CA TYR A 203 -9.72 -19.70 7.08
C TYR A 203 -10.30 -18.30 7.19
N PHE A 204 -11.48 -18.22 7.79
CA PHE A 204 -11.98 -16.98 8.34
C PHE A 204 -12.09 -17.14 9.85
N TRP A 205 -11.79 -16.04 10.53
CA TRP A 205 -11.92 -15.87 11.97
C TRP A 205 -13.31 -16.27 12.44
N THR A 206 -13.39 -17.34 13.24
CA THR A 206 -14.43 -17.45 14.26
C THR A 206 -13.72 -17.22 15.59
N ASP A 207 -13.94 -16.07 16.23
CA ASP A 207 -13.40 -15.83 17.58
C ASP A 207 -14.22 -16.52 18.68
N GLY A 208 -15.05 -17.51 18.31
CA GLY A 208 -16.03 -18.14 19.19
C GLY A 208 -17.28 -17.28 19.44
N SER A 209 -17.30 -16.03 18.96
CA SER A 209 -18.48 -15.21 18.82
C SER A 209 -18.84 -15.07 17.34
N ASN A 210 -20.13 -15.04 17.02
CA ASN A 210 -20.63 -15.00 15.64
C ASN A 210 -20.34 -13.68 14.88
N TYR A 211 -19.36 -12.89 15.33
CA TYR A 211 -18.92 -11.69 14.62
C TYR A 211 -17.79 -12.02 13.67
N ASN A 212 -18.22 -12.48 12.50
CA ASN A 212 -17.47 -12.49 11.27
C ASN A 212 -16.87 -11.09 11.00
N ILE A 213 -15.59 -10.83 11.32
CA ILE A 213 -14.84 -9.69 10.78
C ILE A 213 -14.51 -10.04 9.33
N TYR A 214 -15.53 -10.00 8.48
CA TYR A 214 -15.44 -10.24 7.05
C TYR A 214 -15.49 -8.89 6.33
N ALA A 215 -14.44 -8.59 5.58
CA ALA A 215 -14.65 -8.18 4.20
C ALA A 215 -14.44 -9.45 3.37
N GLY A 216 -15.51 -10.21 3.15
CA GLY A 216 -15.47 -11.35 2.24
C GLY A 216 -15.04 -10.90 0.84
N LEU A 217 -14.62 -11.84 0.00
CA LEU A 217 -14.42 -11.59 -1.44
C LEU A 217 -15.67 -10.98 -2.11
N GLU A 218 -16.86 -11.14 -1.50
CA GLU A 218 -18.08 -10.45 -1.91
C GLU A 218 -18.00 -8.92 -1.77
N TYR A 219 -17.28 -8.40 -0.76
CA TYR A 219 -16.98 -6.95 -0.64
C TYR A 219 -16.01 -6.48 -1.75
N TYR A 220 -15.16 -7.38 -2.25
CA TYR A 220 -14.33 -7.13 -3.44
C TYR A 220 -15.16 -7.19 -4.74
N SER A 221 -16.23 -7.99 -4.82
CA SER A 221 -17.17 -7.89 -5.96
C SER A 221 -17.99 -6.61 -5.96
N GLN A 222 -18.11 -5.95 -4.79
CA GLN A 222 -18.61 -4.59 -4.65
C GLN A 222 -17.51 -3.52 -4.79
N SER A 223 -16.24 -3.88 -5.03
CA SER A 223 -15.14 -2.90 -5.09
C SER A 223 -15.11 -2.04 -6.35
N GLU A 224 -15.96 -2.30 -7.35
CA GLU A 224 -16.29 -1.27 -8.36
C GLU A 224 -16.94 -0.03 -7.72
N GLU A 225 -17.46 -0.13 -6.49
CA GLU A 225 -17.94 1.02 -5.71
C GLU A 225 -16.91 1.60 -4.73
N LEU A 226 -15.89 0.84 -4.30
CA LEU A 226 -14.79 1.39 -3.48
C LEU A 226 -13.85 2.30 -4.30
N SER A 227 -13.88 2.18 -5.63
CA SER A 227 -13.28 3.19 -6.53
C SER A 227 -14.08 4.50 -6.59
N ARG A 228 -15.20 4.60 -5.86
CA ARG A 228 -16.03 5.80 -5.74
C ARG A 228 -15.91 6.35 -4.33
N PHE A 229 -14.77 6.96 -4.01
CA PHE A 229 -14.78 8.01 -3.02
C PHE A 229 -15.75 9.09 -3.51
N LYS A 230 -16.99 9.09 -3.00
CA LYS A 230 -17.98 10.13 -3.27
C LYS A 230 -17.89 11.14 -2.14
N PHE A 231 -17.36 12.31 -2.47
CA PHE A 231 -17.52 13.49 -1.66
C PHE A 231 -19.02 13.67 -1.36
N PRO A 232 -19.46 13.88 -0.10
CA PRO A 232 -20.88 13.94 0.27
C PRO A 232 -21.58 15.23 -0.20
N GLY A 233 -21.12 15.84 -1.28
CA GLY A 233 -21.69 17.04 -1.88
C GLY A 233 -21.20 17.26 -3.32
N LYS A 234 -21.77 18.24 -4.02
CA LYS A 234 -21.27 18.71 -5.32
C LYS A 234 -20.37 19.93 -5.12
N VAL A 235 -19.18 19.89 -5.73
CA VAL A 235 -18.24 21.02 -5.78
C VAL A 235 -18.39 21.73 -7.12
N HIS A 236 -18.80 23.00 -7.08
CA HIS A 236 -18.87 23.83 -8.28
C HIS A 236 -17.54 24.55 -8.48
N ARG A 237 -17.00 24.51 -9.70
CA ARG A 237 -15.75 25.20 -10.08
C ARG A 237 -15.99 26.23 -11.17
N ASP A 238 -15.23 27.33 -11.13
CA ASP A 238 -15.16 28.28 -12.23
C ASP A 238 -14.38 27.71 -13.42
N LYS A 239 -14.32 28.50 -14.49
CA LYS A 239 -13.64 28.15 -15.75
C LYS A 239 -12.12 27.98 -15.60
N ASN A 240 -11.56 28.47 -14.50
CA ASN A 240 -10.14 28.41 -14.15
C ASN A 240 -9.84 27.29 -13.15
N GLY A 241 -10.85 26.52 -12.74
CA GLY A 241 -10.73 25.41 -11.80
C GLY A 241 -10.85 25.81 -10.31
N ASN A 242 -11.10 27.08 -9.98
CA ASN A 242 -11.29 27.53 -8.60
C ASN A 242 -12.68 27.15 -8.10
N ILE A 243 -12.81 26.81 -6.83
CA ILE A 243 -14.10 26.42 -6.24
C ILE A 243 -14.96 27.67 -6.01
N THR A 244 -16.21 27.65 -6.45
CA THR A 244 -17.15 28.78 -6.33
C THR A 244 -18.34 28.51 -5.41
N ALA A 245 -18.75 27.26 -5.23
CA ALA A 245 -19.87 26.90 -4.36
C ALA A 245 -19.86 25.41 -3.97
N PHE A 246 -20.59 25.09 -2.90
CA PHE A 246 -20.86 23.73 -2.42
C PHE A 246 -22.37 23.50 -2.32
N GLU A 247 -22.82 22.33 -2.74
CA GLU A 247 -24.20 21.83 -2.58
C GLU A 247 -24.14 20.52 -1.78
N PHE A 248 -24.81 20.48 -0.62
CA PHE A 248 -24.91 19.32 0.27
C PHE A 248 -26.19 18.54 0.02
#